data_AF-A0A1H6YTB9-F1
#
_entry.id   AF-A0A1H6YTB9-F1
#
_cell.length_a   1.000
_cell.length_b   1.000
_cell.length_c   1.000
_cell.angle_alpha   90.00
_cell.angle_beta   90.00
_cell.angle_gamma   90.00
#
_symmetry.space_group_name_H-M   'P 1'
#
loop_
_entity.id
_entity.type
_entity.pdbx_description
1 polymer ?
#
loop_
_entity_poly.entity_id
_entity_poly.type
_entity_poly.pdbx_seq_one_letter_code
_entity_poly.pdbx_strand_id
1 'polypeptide(L)'
;MTDVDDARARGEAVSRRRVLHGIAWTTPAVLIATSSPPAAASGGEGISSAQGALALAGTFTALNESAFTFDTMVAYAGAARSAGAGVSPVTSVTLDLALPSGRVTGEAPSIVSGSAWTYTGAATAGGETSFTFAWQGDNLTDATPSTSPLTVTIPKTASLDAAAVTFTARGTSAGLPVPPSVVVDTRAVLTANAPTFAHGGAIRHQEWFQSNPKVDAWVFNAALVWSGPWSPVGPAINHIAVEFRIPAGESDGTLLPSWDGIGAGWTADGVPAVVDGFWRVRYRYNGAISKGSERTDELRFALKAPVATATAVQYTLTGQSAGVALTAAGVVSR
;
A
#
# COMPACT_ATOMS: atom_id res chain seq x y z
N MET A 1 -2.24 -39.32 -69.28
CA MET A 1 -3.39 -40.19 -69.57
C MET A 1 -4.08 -40.42 -68.24
N THR A 2 -5.21 -39.71 -68.03
CA THR A 2 -6.27 -39.85 -67.00
C THR A 2 -5.80 -40.02 -65.55
N ASP A 3 -5.89 -39.06 -64.63
CA ASP A 3 -7.00 -38.19 -64.20
C ASP A 3 -8.16 -38.92 -63.49
N VAL A 4 -8.53 -38.34 -62.34
CA VAL A 4 -9.83 -38.30 -61.63
C VAL A 4 -10.19 -39.40 -60.60
N ASP A 5 -10.19 -38.95 -59.33
CA ASP A 5 -11.12 -39.13 -58.19
C ASP A 5 -11.39 -40.55 -57.61
N ASP A 6 -11.56 -40.75 -56.30
CA ASP A 6 -12.43 -39.96 -55.43
C ASP A 6 -12.14 -40.12 -53.92
N ALA A 7 -12.71 -39.19 -53.17
CA ALA A 7 -12.47 -38.76 -51.81
C ALA A 7 -12.57 -39.81 -50.68
N ARG A 8 -11.73 -39.61 -49.65
CA ARG A 8 -12.22 -39.65 -48.26
C ARG A 8 -11.41 -38.75 -47.32
N ALA A 9 -12.01 -37.63 -46.98
CA ALA A 9 -11.60 -36.73 -45.92
C ALA A 9 -11.60 -37.43 -44.54
N ARG A 10 -10.51 -37.30 -43.78
CA ARG A 10 -10.52 -37.15 -42.32
C ARG A 10 -9.40 -36.19 -41.93
N GLY A 11 -9.79 -35.03 -41.40
CA GLY A 11 -8.89 -33.98 -41.00
C GLY A 11 -8.11 -34.36 -39.74
N GLU A 12 -6.80 -34.20 -39.79
CA GLU A 12 -5.96 -34.02 -38.62
C GLU A 12 -5.57 -32.55 -38.54
N ALA A 13 -6.19 -31.86 -37.59
CA ALA A 13 -5.92 -30.47 -37.30
C ALA A 13 -4.55 -30.32 -36.62
N VAL A 14 -3.82 -29.32 -37.11
CA VAL A 14 -2.48 -28.91 -36.70
C VAL A 14 -2.41 -28.62 -35.19
N SER A 15 -1.53 -29.33 -34.50
CA SER A 15 -1.15 -29.05 -33.11
C SER A 15 -0.32 -27.76 -33.02
N ARG A 16 -0.89 -26.70 -32.45
CA ARG A 16 -0.18 -25.50 -32.01
C ARG A 16 -0.46 -25.26 -30.53
N ARG A 17 0.30 -25.92 -29.66
CA ARG A 17 0.36 -25.53 -28.24
C ARG A 17 1.74 -24.94 -27.94
N ARG A 18 1.84 -23.62 -28.07
CA ARG A 18 2.94 -22.84 -27.50
C ARG A 18 2.91 -23.02 -25.98
N VAL A 19 4.01 -23.52 -25.42
CA VAL A 19 4.25 -23.52 -23.97
C VAL A 19 4.60 -22.08 -23.57
N LEU A 20 3.69 -21.41 -22.87
CA LEU A 20 3.99 -20.18 -22.15
C LEU A 20 4.54 -20.59 -20.78
N HIS A 21 5.84 -20.39 -20.56
CA HIS A 21 6.40 -20.33 -19.21
C HIS A 21 6.08 -18.94 -18.64
N GLY A 22 4.98 -18.84 -17.89
CA GLY A 22 4.71 -17.71 -17.00
C GLY A 22 5.04 -18.12 -15.58
N ILE A 23 6.01 -17.47 -14.95
CA ILE A 23 6.26 -17.61 -13.52
C ILE A 23 5.20 -16.76 -12.82
N ALA A 24 4.08 -17.37 -12.44
CA ALA A 24 3.15 -16.78 -11.50
C ALA A 24 3.73 -16.99 -10.10
N TRP A 25 4.14 -15.90 -9.44
CA TRP A 25 4.38 -15.93 -8.01
C TRP A 25 3.02 -16.06 -7.32
N THR A 26 2.59 -17.30 -7.09
CA THR A 26 1.46 -17.59 -6.22
C THR A 26 1.89 -17.32 -4.79
N THR A 27 1.33 -16.29 -4.16
CA THR A 27 1.29 -16.20 -2.71
C THR A 27 0.65 -17.51 -2.19
N PRO A 28 1.32 -18.30 -1.34
CA PRO A 28 0.66 -19.45 -0.74
C PRO A 28 -0.43 -18.93 0.20
N ALA A 29 -1.69 -19.11 -0.18
CA ALA A 29 -2.78 -19.08 0.78
C ALA A 29 -2.67 -20.35 1.62
N VAL A 30 -2.13 -20.22 2.84
CA VAL A 30 -2.13 -21.32 3.81
C VAL A 30 -3.55 -21.43 4.37
N LEU A 31 -4.32 -22.39 3.86
CA LEU A 31 -5.58 -22.83 4.46
C LEU A 31 -5.23 -23.75 5.64
N ILE A 32 -5.21 -23.20 6.85
CA ILE A 32 -5.16 -24.00 8.08
C ILE A 32 -6.57 -24.50 8.35
N ALA A 33 -6.88 -25.72 7.92
CA ALA A 33 -8.05 -26.44 8.40
C ALA A 33 -7.78 -26.89 9.85
N THR A 34 -8.27 -26.14 10.83
CA THR A 34 -8.28 -26.61 12.22
C THR A 34 -9.32 -27.72 12.32
N SER A 35 -8.88 -28.96 12.50
CA SER A 35 -9.79 -30.06 12.80
C SER A 35 -10.43 -29.78 14.15
N SER A 36 -11.73 -29.49 14.16
CA SER A 36 -12.53 -29.34 15.36
C SER A 36 -12.45 -30.62 16.21
N PRO A 37 -12.28 -30.54 17.55
CA PRO A 37 -12.41 -31.71 18.41
C PRO A 37 -13.80 -32.33 18.25
N PRO A 38 -13.95 -33.67 18.33
CA PRO A 38 -15.26 -34.30 18.36
C PRO A 38 -16.00 -33.81 19.62
N ALA A 39 -17.07 -33.04 19.40
CA ALA A 39 -17.99 -32.68 20.46
C ALA A 39 -18.62 -33.96 21.01
N ALA A 40 -18.37 -34.24 22.29
CA ALA A 40 -19.08 -35.27 23.01
C ALA A 40 -20.57 -34.89 23.03
N ALA A 41 -21.36 -35.59 22.22
CA ALA A 41 -22.80 -35.56 22.29
C ALA A 41 -23.23 -36.23 23.61
N SER A 42 -23.66 -35.42 24.57
CA SER A 42 -24.40 -35.86 25.75
C SER A 42 -25.63 -34.98 25.84
N GLY A 43 -26.78 -35.60 25.60
CA GLY A 43 -28.05 -34.94 25.33
C GLY A 43 -28.61 -34.08 26.46
N GLY A 44 -29.38 -33.10 26.04
CA GLY A 44 -30.34 -32.36 26.85
C GLY A 44 -31.25 -31.61 25.88
N GLU A 45 -32.49 -32.04 25.77
CA GLU A 45 -33.55 -31.32 25.06
C GLU A 45 -33.77 -29.96 25.74
N GLY A 46 -33.04 -28.96 25.27
CA GLY A 46 -33.32 -27.55 25.43
C GLY A 46 -33.04 -26.92 24.09
N ILE A 47 -33.91 -26.05 23.61
CA ILE A 47 -33.76 -25.35 22.33
C ILE A 47 -32.38 -24.66 22.35
N SER A 48 -31.36 -25.28 21.76
CA SER A 48 -30.01 -24.71 21.73
C SER A 48 -30.07 -23.58 20.72
N SER A 49 -30.21 -22.34 21.19
CA SER A 49 -29.98 -21.19 20.34
C SER A 49 -28.59 -21.34 19.73
N ALA A 50 -28.50 -21.26 18.42
CA ALA A 50 -27.21 -21.33 17.76
C ALA A 50 -26.37 -20.15 18.27
N GLN A 51 -25.10 -20.40 18.59
CA GLN A 51 -24.19 -19.34 19.02
C GLN A 51 -23.96 -18.36 17.87
N GLY A 52 -23.98 -17.07 18.19
CA GLY A 52 -23.52 -16.03 17.28
C GLY A 52 -22.00 -16.08 17.08
N ALA A 53 -21.54 -15.57 15.95
CA ALA A 53 -20.13 -15.44 15.61
C ALA A 53 -19.76 -13.98 15.33
N LEU A 54 -18.46 -13.70 15.36
CA LEU A 54 -17.90 -12.39 15.05
C LEU A 54 -17.08 -12.45 13.76
N ALA A 55 -16.98 -11.30 13.11
CA ALA A 55 -16.05 -11.03 12.03
C ALA A 55 -15.39 -9.67 12.25
N LEU A 56 -14.17 -9.52 11.72
CA LEU A 56 -13.51 -8.24 11.61
C LEU A 56 -13.71 -7.70 10.18
N ALA A 57 -14.10 -6.44 10.08
CA ALA A 57 -14.30 -5.74 8.82
C ALA A 57 -13.50 -4.44 8.79
N GLY A 58 -13.07 -4.04 7.59
CA GLY A 58 -12.39 -2.74 7.39
C GLY A 58 -11.09 -2.58 8.15
N THR A 59 -10.39 -3.67 8.50
CA THR A 59 -9.11 -3.60 9.23
C THR A 59 -8.05 -2.89 8.41
N PHE A 60 -7.52 -1.82 8.94
CA PHE A 60 -6.46 -1.03 8.36
C PHE A 60 -5.43 -0.67 9.43
N THR A 61 -4.16 -0.77 9.07
CA THR A 61 -3.05 -0.31 9.91
C THR A 61 -2.18 0.69 9.15
N ALA A 62 -1.83 1.78 9.82
CA ALA A 62 -0.83 2.72 9.35
C ALA A 62 0.21 2.97 10.44
N LEU A 63 1.44 3.26 10.01
CA LEU A 63 2.53 3.72 10.87
C LEU A 63 2.80 5.20 10.58
N ASN A 64 2.71 6.06 11.58
CA ASN A 64 3.07 7.48 11.48
C ASN A 64 4.36 7.78 12.29
N GLU A 65 4.78 9.04 12.44
CA GLU A 65 6.03 9.40 13.12
C GLU A 65 6.04 9.00 14.61
N SER A 66 4.92 9.15 15.30
CA SER A 66 4.80 9.02 16.75
C SER A 66 3.89 7.88 17.23
N ALA A 67 3.08 7.31 16.34
CA ALA A 67 2.12 6.25 16.68
C ALA A 67 1.86 5.28 15.51
N PHE A 68 1.32 4.13 15.85
CA PHE A 68 0.50 3.34 14.93
C PHE A 68 -0.93 3.89 14.93
N THR A 69 -1.58 3.91 13.78
CA THR A 69 -3.01 4.23 13.64
C THR A 69 -3.72 3.00 13.11
N PHE A 70 -4.86 2.68 13.71
CA PHE A 70 -5.70 1.54 13.32
C PHE A 70 -7.11 2.00 13.03
N ASP A 71 -7.74 1.35 12.07
CA ASP A 71 -9.18 1.42 11.82
C ASP A 71 -9.73 0.00 11.71
N THR A 72 -10.82 -0.29 12.40
CA THR A 72 -11.49 -1.59 12.30
C THR A 72 -12.92 -1.53 12.83
N MET A 73 -13.73 -2.50 12.42
CA MET A 73 -15.08 -2.70 12.91
C MET A 73 -15.28 -4.17 13.28
N VAL A 74 -15.98 -4.42 14.39
CA VAL A 74 -16.44 -5.77 14.75
C VAL A 74 -17.86 -5.94 14.25
N ALA A 75 -18.07 -6.98 13.45
CA ALA A 75 -19.36 -7.32 12.87
C ALA A 75 -19.87 -8.65 13.42
N TYR A 76 -21.19 -8.77 13.47
CA TYR A 76 -21.91 -10.01 13.69
C TYR A 76 -21.87 -10.86 12.41
N ALA A 77 -21.37 -12.07 12.52
CA ALA A 77 -21.24 -12.99 11.38
C ALA A 77 -22.40 -14.01 11.30
N GLY A 78 -23.42 -13.88 12.16
CA GLY A 78 -24.50 -14.86 12.30
C GLY A 78 -24.06 -16.14 13.01
N ALA A 79 -24.89 -17.18 12.96
CA ALA A 79 -24.52 -18.49 13.49
C ALA A 79 -23.57 -19.25 12.56
N ALA A 80 -22.64 -20.02 13.14
CA ALA A 80 -22.10 -21.19 12.46
C ALA A 80 -23.28 -22.14 12.17
N ARG A 81 -23.77 -22.14 10.92
CA ARG A 81 -25.06 -22.71 10.48
C ARG A 81 -25.48 -23.98 11.23
N SER A 82 -26.56 -23.87 11.99
CA SER A 82 -27.52 -24.96 12.19
C SER A 82 -28.91 -24.33 12.15
N ALA A 83 -29.65 -24.68 11.11
CA ALA A 83 -30.87 -24.01 10.68
C ALA A 83 -32.01 -24.14 11.72
N GLY A 84 -32.67 -23.02 12.03
CA GLY A 84 -34.02 -23.02 12.63
C GLY A 84 -34.18 -22.41 14.02
N ALA A 85 -33.10 -22.23 14.79
CA ALA A 85 -33.16 -21.53 16.07
C ALA A 85 -32.71 -20.07 15.91
N GLY A 86 -33.41 -19.13 16.55
CA GLY A 86 -32.94 -17.75 16.65
C GLY A 86 -31.52 -17.72 17.19
N VAL A 87 -30.62 -17.00 16.50
CA VAL A 87 -29.21 -16.95 16.88
C VAL A 87 -29.06 -16.05 18.09
N SER A 88 -28.34 -16.51 19.12
CA SER A 88 -28.13 -15.70 20.32
C SER A 88 -27.26 -14.48 20.02
N PRO A 89 -27.64 -13.29 20.54
CA PRO A 89 -26.80 -12.10 20.44
C PRO A 89 -25.37 -12.35 20.92
N VAL A 90 -24.41 -11.60 20.37
CA VAL A 90 -23.06 -11.51 20.95
C VAL A 90 -22.99 -10.32 21.90
N THR A 91 -22.51 -10.59 23.10
CA THR A 91 -22.36 -9.67 24.22
C THR A 91 -20.90 -9.57 24.65
N SER A 92 -20.56 -8.59 25.50
CA SER A 92 -19.20 -8.40 26.03
C SER A 92 -18.12 -8.37 24.95
N VAL A 93 -18.41 -7.66 23.85
CA VAL A 93 -17.52 -7.60 22.69
C VAL A 93 -16.25 -6.85 23.08
N THR A 94 -15.11 -7.47 22.78
CA THR A 94 -13.78 -6.87 22.96
C THR A 94 -12.97 -7.01 21.70
N LEU A 95 -12.07 -6.06 21.49
CA LEU A 95 -11.08 -6.05 20.43
C LEU A 95 -9.69 -5.92 21.07
N ASP A 96 -8.82 -6.88 20.79
CA ASP A 96 -7.41 -6.84 21.14
C ASP A 96 -6.59 -6.44 19.92
N LEU A 97 -5.70 -5.47 20.08
CA LEU A 97 -4.68 -5.09 19.11
C LEU A 97 -3.30 -5.49 19.64
N ALA A 98 -2.69 -6.52 19.06
CA ALA A 98 -1.37 -7.00 19.46
C ALA A 98 -0.29 -6.49 18.51
N LEU A 99 0.78 -5.92 19.08
CA LEU A 99 1.96 -5.43 18.40
C LEU A 99 3.24 -5.98 19.06
N PRO A 100 4.36 -6.11 18.35
CA PRO A 100 5.62 -6.48 18.99
C PRO A 100 6.02 -5.42 20.03
N SER A 101 6.36 -5.85 21.25
CA SER A 101 6.58 -4.94 22.38
C SER A 101 7.70 -3.92 22.15
N GLY A 102 8.74 -4.29 21.38
CA GLY A 102 9.82 -3.37 21.00
C GLY A 102 9.39 -2.23 20.07
N ARG A 103 8.15 -2.27 19.57
CA ARG A 103 7.60 -1.29 18.62
C ARG A 103 6.68 -0.26 19.27
N VAL A 104 6.20 -0.51 20.48
CA VAL A 104 5.29 0.38 21.21
C VAL A 104 5.95 0.93 22.47
N THR A 105 5.57 2.13 22.90
CA THR A 105 6.10 2.70 24.16
C THR A 105 5.46 2.08 25.40
N GLY A 106 4.31 1.42 25.23
CA GLY A 106 3.48 0.92 26.32
C GLY A 106 2.55 1.99 26.92
N GLU A 107 2.61 3.23 26.43
CA GLU A 107 1.66 4.27 26.81
C GLU A 107 0.23 3.94 26.37
N ALA A 108 -0.74 4.51 27.08
CA ALA A 108 -2.14 4.30 26.77
C ALA A 108 -2.48 4.84 25.37
N PRO A 109 -3.28 4.10 24.60
CA PRO A 109 -3.70 4.52 23.27
C PRO A 109 -4.76 5.61 23.34
N SER A 110 -4.87 6.42 22.28
CA SER A 110 -5.89 7.45 22.14
C SER A 110 -6.94 7.02 21.13
N ILE A 111 -8.20 6.94 21.56
CA ILE A 111 -9.34 6.71 20.65
C ILE A 111 -9.60 8.00 19.88
N VAL A 112 -9.42 7.96 18.57
CA VAL A 112 -9.66 9.08 17.65
C VAL A 112 -11.14 9.12 17.25
N SER A 113 -11.72 7.95 17.00
CA SER A 113 -13.13 7.79 16.66
C SER A 113 -13.64 6.40 17.08
N GLY A 114 -14.96 6.23 17.23
CA GLY A 114 -15.56 4.99 17.72
C GLY A 114 -16.37 5.19 19.00
N SER A 115 -17.51 5.86 18.88
CA SER A 115 -18.43 6.06 19.99
C SER A 115 -18.83 4.71 20.61
N ALA A 116 -18.84 4.65 21.94
CA ALA A 116 -19.06 3.44 22.74
C ALA A 116 -17.92 2.42 22.79
N TRP A 117 -16.76 2.67 22.18
CA TRP A 117 -15.54 1.93 22.52
C TRP A 117 -14.83 2.56 23.72
N THR A 118 -14.26 1.72 24.58
CA THR A 118 -13.46 2.18 25.72
C THR A 118 -12.19 1.36 25.82
N TYR A 119 -11.04 2.02 25.97
CA TYR A 119 -9.77 1.34 26.26
C TYR A 119 -9.79 0.82 27.71
N THR A 120 -9.47 -0.46 27.88
CA THR A 120 -9.56 -1.15 29.18
C THR A 120 -8.21 -1.53 29.78
N GLY A 121 -7.17 -1.62 28.97
CA GLY A 121 -5.82 -1.90 29.44
C GLY A 121 -4.93 -2.53 28.38
N ALA A 122 -3.69 -2.78 28.77
CA ALA A 122 -2.72 -3.48 27.96
C ALA A 122 -2.05 -4.60 28.76
N ALA A 123 -1.67 -5.66 28.06
CA ALA A 123 -0.91 -6.77 28.61
C ALA A 123 0.28 -7.09 27.70
N THR A 124 1.41 -7.45 28.29
CA THR A 124 2.61 -7.86 27.55
C THR A 124 2.92 -9.32 27.84
N ALA A 125 2.99 -10.13 26.79
CA ALA A 125 3.31 -11.55 26.88
C ALA A 125 3.99 -12.03 25.60
N GLY A 126 4.98 -12.91 25.71
CA GLY A 126 5.61 -13.53 24.54
C GLY A 126 6.29 -12.56 23.55
N GLY A 127 6.66 -11.35 24.00
CA GLY A 127 7.24 -10.32 23.15
C GLY A 127 6.22 -9.47 22.36
N GLU A 128 4.93 -9.65 22.63
CA GLU A 128 3.85 -8.81 22.12
C GLU A 128 3.20 -8.02 23.26
N THR A 129 2.75 -6.81 22.94
CA THR A 129 1.90 -5.97 23.77
C THR A 129 0.52 -5.89 23.11
N SER A 130 -0.50 -6.37 23.82
CA SER A 130 -1.89 -6.36 23.40
C SER A 130 -2.65 -5.24 24.12
N PHE A 131 -3.33 -4.39 23.35
CA PHE A 131 -4.19 -3.32 23.85
C PHE A 131 -5.65 -3.72 23.68
N THR A 132 -6.43 -3.71 24.77
CA THR A 132 -7.81 -4.21 24.77
C THR A 132 -8.82 -3.07 24.83
N PHE A 133 -9.77 -3.10 23.89
CA PHE A 133 -10.89 -2.18 23.80
C PHE A 133 -12.19 -2.94 24.02
N ALA A 134 -13.07 -2.40 24.87
CA ALA A 134 -14.38 -2.98 25.15
C ALA A 134 -15.49 -2.15 24.52
N TRP A 135 -16.42 -2.84 23.87
CA TRP A 135 -17.64 -2.27 23.32
C TRP A 135 -18.68 -2.07 24.43
N GLN A 136 -19.22 -0.86 24.52
CA GLN A 136 -20.22 -0.43 25.51
C GLN A 136 -21.59 -0.13 24.87
N GLY A 137 -21.73 -0.40 23.56
CA GLY A 137 -23.02 -0.23 22.87
C GLY A 137 -23.89 -1.48 22.96
N ASP A 138 -24.94 -1.50 22.15
CA ASP A 138 -25.88 -2.61 22.11
C ASP A 138 -25.22 -3.94 21.70
N ASN A 139 -25.86 -5.03 22.11
CA ASN A 139 -25.46 -6.38 21.72
C ASN A 139 -25.52 -6.54 20.20
N LEU A 140 -24.59 -7.33 19.66
CA LEU A 140 -24.55 -7.60 18.22
C LEU A 140 -25.55 -8.69 17.86
N THR A 141 -26.41 -8.38 16.89
CA THR A 141 -27.48 -9.26 16.39
C THR A 141 -27.64 -9.06 14.89
N ASP A 142 -28.53 -9.79 14.23
CA ASP A 142 -28.86 -9.51 12.82
C ASP A 142 -29.45 -8.10 12.61
N ALA A 143 -30.16 -7.54 13.60
CA ALA A 143 -30.73 -6.20 13.54
C ALA A 143 -29.71 -5.09 13.89
N THR A 144 -28.66 -5.44 14.63
CA THR A 144 -27.55 -4.58 15.05
C THR A 144 -26.24 -5.25 14.67
N PRO A 145 -25.93 -5.36 13.36
CA PRO A 145 -24.94 -6.32 12.85
C PRO A 145 -23.50 -5.85 13.02
N SER A 146 -23.25 -4.67 13.57
CA SER A 146 -21.89 -4.17 13.75
C SER A 146 -21.79 -3.14 14.86
N THR A 147 -20.58 -3.03 15.40
CA THR A 147 -20.19 -1.90 16.25
C THR A 147 -20.04 -0.64 15.42
N SER A 148 -19.83 0.51 16.09
CA SER A 148 -19.21 1.65 15.40
C SER A 148 -17.77 1.30 15.00
N PRO A 149 -17.25 1.86 13.89
CA PRO A 149 -15.83 1.75 13.56
C PRO A 149 -14.96 2.35 14.68
N LEU A 150 -13.89 1.65 15.05
CA LEU A 150 -12.91 2.11 16.02
C LEU A 150 -11.67 2.61 15.28
N THR A 151 -11.37 3.90 15.44
CA THR A 151 -10.09 4.48 15.05
C THR A 151 -9.27 4.79 16.29
N VAL A 152 -8.07 4.22 16.38
CA VAL A 152 -7.19 4.41 17.56
C VAL A 152 -5.75 4.67 17.16
N THR A 153 -5.05 5.48 17.95
CA THR A 153 -3.61 5.69 17.85
C THR A 153 -2.89 5.07 19.04
N ILE A 154 -1.84 4.29 18.77
CA ILE A 154 -1.00 3.65 19.79
C ILE A 154 0.41 4.23 19.69
N PRO A 155 0.90 4.92 20.74
CA PRO A 155 2.24 5.49 20.74
C PRO A 155 3.32 4.44 20.47
N LYS A 156 4.26 4.78 19.58
CA LYS A 156 5.30 3.87 19.12
C LYS A 156 6.70 4.28 19.56
N THR A 157 7.63 3.33 19.53
CA THR A 157 9.05 3.63 19.66
C THR A 157 9.58 4.34 18.40
N ALA A 158 10.82 4.81 18.44
CA ALA A 158 11.46 5.45 17.30
C ALA A 158 11.62 4.52 16.07
N SER A 159 11.46 3.20 16.22
CA SER A 159 11.57 2.24 15.11
C SER A 159 10.45 2.42 14.08
N LEU A 160 10.85 2.39 12.82
CA LEU A 160 10.00 2.60 11.64
C LEU A 160 9.95 1.36 10.74
N ASP A 161 10.48 0.24 11.22
CA ASP A 161 10.44 -1.04 10.50
C ASP A 161 8.99 -1.49 10.27
N ALA A 162 8.73 -2.40 9.33
CA ALA A 162 7.40 -3.00 9.26
C ALA A 162 7.09 -3.76 10.57
N ALA A 163 5.85 -3.69 11.05
CA ALA A 163 5.38 -4.53 12.15
C ALA A 163 4.18 -5.36 11.67
N ALA A 164 4.10 -6.61 12.12
CA ALA A 164 2.86 -7.35 12.05
C ALA A 164 1.95 -6.88 13.19
N VAL A 165 0.66 -6.72 12.88
CA VAL A 165 -0.36 -6.36 13.86
C VAL A 165 -1.45 -7.41 13.81
N THR A 166 -1.83 -7.91 14.97
CA THR A 166 -2.90 -8.89 15.10
C THR A 166 -4.12 -8.23 15.73
N PHE A 167 -5.22 -8.24 14.99
CA PHE A 167 -6.54 -7.85 15.47
C PHE A 167 -7.27 -9.11 15.93
N THR A 168 -7.79 -9.11 17.15
CA THR A 168 -8.58 -10.23 17.67
C THR A 168 -9.88 -9.73 18.27
N ALA A 169 -11.01 -10.07 17.65
CA ALA A 169 -12.33 -9.81 18.22
C ALA A 169 -12.83 -11.00 19.04
N ARG A 170 -13.39 -10.73 20.22
CA ARG A 170 -13.95 -11.73 21.14
C ARG A 170 -15.32 -11.29 21.64
N GLY A 171 -16.09 -12.23 22.17
CA GLY A 171 -17.40 -11.95 22.77
C GLY A 171 -18.00 -13.20 23.40
N THR A 172 -19.21 -13.07 23.91
CA THR A 172 -19.98 -14.16 24.55
C THR A 172 -21.36 -14.27 23.90
N SER A 173 -21.77 -15.47 23.49
CA SER A 173 -23.11 -15.75 22.97
C SER A 173 -23.69 -16.95 23.70
N ALA A 174 -24.95 -16.87 24.12
CA ALA A 174 -25.62 -17.88 24.93
C ALA A 174 -24.83 -18.30 26.20
N GLY A 175 -24.12 -17.35 26.83
CA GLY A 175 -23.31 -17.59 28.03
C GLY A 175 -21.98 -18.31 27.78
N LEU A 176 -21.60 -18.55 26.52
CA LEU A 176 -20.37 -19.21 26.14
C LEU A 176 -19.48 -18.27 25.30
N PRO A 177 -18.15 -18.33 25.44
CA PRO A 177 -17.24 -17.56 24.58
C PRO A 177 -17.43 -17.93 23.10
N VAL A 178 -17.55 -16.93 22.25
CA VAL A 178 -17.55 -17.15 20.79
C VAL A 178 -16.11 -17.40 20.32
N PRO A 179 -15.89 -18.24 19.29
CA PRO A 179 -14.58 -18.37 18.66
C PRO A 179 -14.05 -16.99 18.23
N PRO A 180 -12.79 -16.66 18.51
CA PRO A 180 -12.26 -15.35 18.18
C PRO A 180 -12.15 -15.17 16.66
N SER A 181 -12.47 -13.97 16.18
CA SER A 181 -12.15 -13.56 14.80
C SER A 181 -10.79 -12.90 14.81
N VAL A 182 -9.85 -13.43 14.03
CA VAL A 182 -8.45 -12.96 13.99
C VAL A 182 -8.09 -12.50 12.59
N VAL A 183 -7.52 -11.30 12.49
CA VAL A 183 -6.92 -10.78 11.26
C VAL A 183 -5.49 -10.37 11.58
N VAL A 184 -4.52 -10.88 10.81
CA VAL A 184 -3.13 -10.46 10.90
C VAL A 184 -2.83 -9.53 9.74
N ASP A 185 -2.58 -8.28 10.06
CA ASP A 185 -2.03 -7.31 9.13
C ASP A 185 -0.51 -7.36 9.19
N THR A 186 0.10 -8.06 8.24
CA THR A 186 1.56 -8.16 8.10
C THR A 186 2.19 -6.87 7.53
N ARG A 187 1.38 -5.84 7.32
CA ARG A 187 1.72 -4.60 6.62
C ARG A 187 1.27 -3.36 7.40
N ALA A 188 1.62 -3.26 8.68
CA ALA A 188 1.86 -1.94 9.26
C ALA A 188 3.13 -1.35 8.61
N VAL A 189 3.00 -0.98 7.34
CA VAL A 189 3.99 -0.26 6.57
C VAL A 189 3.66 1.22 6.79
N LEU A 190 4.65 2.11 6.72
CA LEU A 190 4.33 3.48 6.31
C LEU A 190 3.44 3.35 5.08
N THR A 191 2.20 3.88 5.10
CA THR A 191 1.41 3.98 3.88
C THR A 191 2.17 4.93 2.97
N ALA A 192 3.04 4.36 2.14
CA ALA A 192 3.88 5.07 1.22
C ALA A 192 2.96 5.49 0.07
N ASN A 193 2.43 6.70 0.12
CA ASN A 193 2.00 7.30 -1.13
C ASN A 193 3.25 7.48 -1.99
N ALA A 194 3.07 7.33 -3.28
CA ALA A 194 4.11 7.55 -4.25
C ALA A 194 4.38 9.07 -4.35
N PRO A 195 5.65 9.51 -4.40
CA PRO A 195 5.94 10.86 -4.86
C PRO A 195 5.36 11.01 -6.28
N THR A 196 4.63 12.08 -6.55
CA THR A 196 4.13 12.35 -7.91
C THR A 196 4.65 13.69 -8.41
N PHE A 197 4.55 13.93 -9.71
CA PHE A 197 4.71 15.28 -10.23
C PHE A 197 3.36 15.99 -10.16
N ALA A 198 3.24 17.11 -9.44
CA ALA A 198 2.02 17.94 -9.53
C ALA A 198 1.91 18.66 -10.89
N HIS A 199 3.03 18.77 -11.59
CA HIS A 199 3.11 19.39 -12.91
C HIS A 199 3.77 18.42 -13.88
N GLY A 200 3.12 17.29 -14.18
CA GLY A 200 3.49 16.44 -15.32
C GLY A 200 3.30 17.12 -16.69
N GLY A 201 3.38 18.45 -16.76
CA GLY A 201 2.70 19.28 -17.75
C GLY A 201 3.59 20.29 -18.45
N ALA A 202 4.89 20.03 -18.65
CA ALA A 202 5.63 20.63 -19.75
C ALA A 202 6.93 19.86 -20.01
N ILE A 203 6.84 18.55 -20.29
CA ILE A 203 7.86 17.97 -21.18
C ILE A 203 7.52 18.51 -22.56
N ARG A 204 8.24 19.55 -22.97
CA ARG A 204 8.02 20.21 -24.25
C ARG A 204 9.30 20.11 -25.04
N HIS A 205 9.15 19.67 -26.28
CA HIS A 205 10.15 19.87 -27.29
C HIS A 205 10.25 21.38 -27.56
N GLN A 206 11.42 21.96 -27.37
CA GLN A 206 11.66 23.37 -27.63
C GLN A 206 12.94 23.53 -28.44
N GLU A 207 12.91 24.40 -29.45
CA GLU A 207 14.14 24.85 -30.10
C GLU A 207 14.99 25.58 -29.06
N TRP A 208 16.22 25.13 -28.85
CA TRP A 208 17.15 25.76 -27.94
C TRP A 208 17.83 26.94 -28.63
N PHE A 209 17.34 28.15 -28.36
CA PHE A 209 17.76 29.37 -29.06
C PHE A 209 19.17 29.89 -28.69
N GLN A 210 19.83 29.32 -27.68
CA GLN A 210 21.15 29.80 -27.21
C GLN A 210 22.36 29.10 -27.83
N SER A 211 22.17 28.00 -28.56
CA SER A 211 23.26 27.42 -29.34
C SER A 211 23.25 28.05 -30.74
N ASN A 212 24.45 28.34 -31.26
CA ASN A 212 24.63 28.62 -32.68
C ASN A 212 25.52 27.52 -33.28
N PRO A 213 24.98 26.61 -34.11
CA PRO A 213 23.60 26.56 -34.62
C PRO A 213 22.57 26.17 -33.55
N LYS A 214 21.30 26.52 -33.77
CA LYS A 214 20.17 26.10 -32.90
C LYS A 214 20.15 24.58 -32.77
N VAL A 215 19.90 24.07 -31.58
CA VAL A 215 19.75 22.64 -31.32
C VAL A 215 18.36 22.35 -30.77
N ASP A 216 17.78 21.23 -31.14
CA ASP A 216 16.54 20.77 -30.53
C ASP A 216 16.81 20.26 -29.11
N ALA A 217 15.89 20.53 -28.19
CA ALA A 217 16.03 20.11 -26.81
C ALA A 217 14.71 19.68 -26.16
N TRP A 218 14.83 18.73 -25.24
CA TRP A 218 13.75 18.34 -24.34
C TRP A 218 13.83 19.18 -23.08
N VAL A 219 12.84 20.04 -22.84
CA VAL A 219 12.76 20.81 -21.60
C VAL A 219 11.87 20.09 -20.62
N PHE A 220 12.37 19.90 -19.41
CA PHE A 220 11.63 19.30 -18.30
C PHE A 220 11.37 20.37 -17.27
N ASN A 221 10.10 20.66 -17.02
CA ASN A 221 9.63 21.63 -16.06
C ASN A 221 8.69 20.91 -15.09
N ALA A 222 9.21 20.50 -13.95
CA ALA A 222 8.46 19.65 -13.04
C ALA A 222 8.74 19.98 -11.58
N ALA A 223 7.70 20.16 -10.79
CA ALA A 223 7.78 20.17 -9.34
C ALA A 223 7.37 18.80 -8.80
N LEU A 224 8.14 18.29 -7.84
CA LEU A 224 7.72 17.12 -7.10
C LEU A 224 6.68 17.56 -6.09
N VAL A 225 5.59 16.81 -6.03
CA VAL A 225 4.56 16.98 -5.01
C VAL A 225 4.33 15.69 -4.28
N TRP A 226 4.23 15.83 -2.97
CA TRP A 226 3.91 14.73 -2.11
C TRP A 226 2.43 14.71 -1.81
N SER A 227 1.69 13.79 -2.45
CA SER A 227 0.27 13.58 -2.19
C SER A 227 0.02 12.54 -1.09
N GLY A 228 0.93 12.44 -0.10
CA GLY A 228 0.89 11.55 1.07
C GLY A 228 -0.36 11.59 1.93
N PRO A 229 -0.72 10.50 2.66
CA PRO A 229 -1.67 10.61 3.77
C PRO A 229 -1.04 11.46 4.91
N TRP A 230 0.29 11.63 4.79
CA TRP A 230 1.22 12.40 5.58
C TRP A 230 1.27 13.89 5.18
N SER A 231 0.47 14.35 4.21
CA SER A 231 0.38 15.80 3.97
C SER A 231 -0.68 16.42 4.89
N PRO A 232 -0.36 17.48 5.66
CA PRO A 232 0.95 18.09 5.89
C PRO A 232 1.70 17.55 7.12
N VAL A 233 1.26 16.46 7.76
CA VAL A 233 1.62 16.09 9.15
C VAL A 233 2.60 14.90 9.30
N GLY A 234 3.37 14.54 8.28
CA GLY A 234 4.32 13.41 8.36
C GLY A 234 5.80 13.78 8.46
N PRO A 235 6.66 12.76 8.66
CA PRO A 235 8.09 12.93 8.78
C PRO A 235 8.69 13.46 7.46
N ALA A 236 9.72 14.29 7.59
CA ALA A 236 10.35 14.92 6.45
C ALA A 236 10.87 13.86 5.45
N ILE A 237 10.71 14.16 4.16
CA ILE A 237 11.21 13.32 3.07
C ILE A 237 12.56 13.84 2.65
N ASN A 238 13.58 13.00 2.81
CA ASN A 238 14.97 13.27 2.49
C ASN A 238 15.44 12.38 1.32
N HIS A 239 16.69 12.55 0.89
CA HIS A 239 17.31 11.75 -0.17
C HIS A 239 16.47 11.69 -1.45
N ILE A 240 15.78 12.80 -1.74
CA ILE A 240 14.90 12.91 -2.89
C ILE A 240 15.76 12.93 -4.14
N ALA A 241 15.47 12.01 -5.06
CA ALA A 241 16.13 11.97 -6.34
C ALA A 241 15.14 11.60 -7.44
N VAL A 242 15.37 12.16 -8.61
CA VAL A 242 14.67 11.78 -9.83
C VAL A 242 15.69 11.30 -10.85
N GLU A 243 15.37 10.21 -11.52
CA GLU A 243 16.11 9.72 -12.67
C GLU A 243 15.22 9.78 -13.89
N PHE A 244 15.71 10.40 -14.96
CA PHE A 244 15.11 10.38 -16.28
C PHE A 244 15.84 9.40 -17.18
N ARG A 245 15.08 8.65 -17.96
CA ARG A 245 15.58 7.72 -18.97
C ARG A 245 15.00 8.11 -20.32
N ILE A 246 15.88 8.47 -21.25
CA ILE A 246 15.54 8.86 -22.62
C ILE A 246 16.16 7.84 -23.57
N PRO A 247 15.44 7.28 -24.55
CA PRO A 247 16.03 6.37 -25.52
C PRO A 247 17.28 6.96 -26.17
N ALA A 248 18.36 6.18 -26.26
CA ALA A 248 19.65 6.67 -26.74
C ALA A 248 19.63 7.11 -28.21
N GLY A 249 18.67 6.62 -29.01
CA GLY A 249 18.46 7.07 -30.39
C GLY A 249 17.77 8.45 -30.50
N GLU A 250 17.23 8.98 -29.41
CA GLU A 250 16.42 10.20 -29.39
C GLU A 250 17.14 11.41 -28.75
N SER A 251 18.34 11.20 -28.20
CA SER A 251 19.19 12.24 -27.61
C SER A 251 20.68 11.92 -27.84
N ASP A 252 21.52 12.95 -27.93
CA ASP A 252 22.99 12.78 -27.97
C ASP A 252 23.62 12.78 -26.57
N GLY A 253 22.80 12.85 -25.51
CA GLY A 253 23.22 12.82 -24.12
C GLY A 253 23.81 14.13 -23.61
N THR A 254 23.88 15.18 -24.43
CA THR A 254 24.40 16.47 -23.99
C THR A 254 23.37 17.17 -23.09
N LEU A 255 23.75 17.43 -21.83
CA LEU A 255 22.99 18.34 -20.97
C LEU A 255 23.19 19.77 -21.41
N LEU A 256 22.09 20.47 -21.64
CA LEU A 256 22.09 21.89 -21.91
C LEU A 256 21.85 22.62 -20.58
N PRO A 257 22.67 23.63 -20.25
CA PRO A 257 22.43 24.47 -19.08
C PRO A 257 21.09 25.18 -19.27
N SER A 258 20.17 25.09 -18.31
CA SER A 258 18.88 25.77 -18.40
C SER A 258 19.05 27.29 -18.25
N TRP A 259 18.13 28.08 -18.85
CA TRP A 259 18.15 29.55 -18.82
C TRP A 259 18.17 30.14 -17.40
N ASP A 260 17.54 29.44 -16.44
CA ASP A 260 17.42 29.88 -15.04
C ASP A 260 18.13 28.93 -14.05
N GLY A 261 18.95 27.99 -14.53
CA GLY A 261 19.56 26.93 -13.71
C GLY A 261 18.60 25.76 -13.42
N ILE A 262 19.12 24.69 -12.80
CA ILE A 262 18.44 23.39 -12.68
C ILE A 262 17.17 23.45 -11.80
N GLY A 263 16.95 24.58 -11.10
CA GLY A 263 15.98 24.72 -10.03
C GLY A 263 16.70 24.78 -8.69
N ALA A 264 16.24 25.65 -7.79
CA ALA A 264 16.86 25.81 -6.48
C ALA A 264 16.80 24.47 -5.69
N GLY A 265 17.90 24.15 -5.02
CA GLY A 265 18.05 22.89 -4.29
C GLY A 265 18.34 21.66 -5.15
N TRP A 266 18.28 21.71 -6.49
CA TRP A 266 18.56 20.55 -7.32
C TRP A 266 20.02 20.49 -7.80
N THR A 267 20.61 19.30 -7.80
CA THR A 267 21.97 19.04 -8.29
C THR A 267 21.99 17.77 -9.15
N ALA A 268 22.77 17.79 -10.24
CA ALA A 268 22.97 16.60 -11.07
C ALA A 268 24.03 15.68 -10.43
N ASP A 269 23.77 14.38 -10.45
CA ASP A 269 24.66 13.36 -9.86
C ASP A 269 25.93 13.10 -10.68
N GLY A 270 25.97 13.59 -11.91
CA GLY A 270 27.09 13.40 -12.82
C GLY A 270 26.71 13.68 -14.27
N VAL A 271 27.62 13.32 -15.17
CA VAL A 271 27.42 13.41 -16.62
C VAL A 271 26.46 12.29 -17.05
N PRO A 272 25.50 12.55 -17.96
CA PRO A 272 24.65 11.51 -18.51
C PRO A 272 25.45 10.35 -19.09
N ALA A 273 24.94 9.15 -18.92
CA ALA A 273 25.54 7.94 -19.49
C ALA A 273 24.47 7.07 -20.15
N VAL A 274 24.86 6.36 -21.21
CA VAL A 274 24.00 5.35 -21.84
C VAL A 274 24.07 4.07 -21.03
N VAL A 275 22.93 3.61 -20.54
CA VAL A 275 22.77 2.34 -19.83
C VAL A 275 21.49 1.67 -20.33
N ASP A 276 21.58 0.41 -20.72
CA ASP A 276 20.47 -0.39 -21.26
C ASP A 276 19.74 0.26 -22.45
N GLY A 277 20.48 1.00 -23.29
CA GLY A 277 19.91 1.70 -24.44
C GLY A 277 19.21 3.03 -24.12
N PHE A 278 19.34 3.53 -22.89
CA PHE A 278 18.80 4.84 -22.48
C PHE A 278 19.90 5.75 -21.96
N TRP A 279 19.85 7.03 -22.31
CA TRP A 279 20.51 8.07 -21.55
C TRP A 279 19.87 8.18 -20.18
N ARG A 280 20.66 8.02 -19.13
CA ARG A 280 20.23 8.19 -17.74
C ARG A 280 20.76 9.50 -17.20
N VAL A 281 19.85 10.32 -16.68
CA VAL A 281 20.19 11.57 -16.00
C VAL A 281 19.53 11.56 -14.64
N ARG A 282 20.33 11.71 -13.59
CA ARG A 282 19.84 11.70 -12.22
C ARG A 282 20.10 13.04 -11.55
N TYR A 283 19.06 13.54 -10.89
CA TYR A 283 19.10 14.75 -10.08
C TYR A 283 18.76 14.41 -8.63
N ARG A 284 19.45 15.06 -7.69
CA ARG A 284 19.18 15.02 -6.25
C ARG A 284 18.74 16.39 -5.76
N TYR A 285 17.76 16.38 -4.87
CA TYR A 285 17.34 17.57 -4.15
C TYR A 285 18.09 17.67 -2.81
N ASN A 286 18.82 18.75 -2.64
CA ASN A 286 19.55 19.15 -1.44
C ASN A 286 18.60 19.88 -0.49
N GLY A 287 17.66 19.11 0.05
CA GLY A 287 16.66 19.61 0.99
C GLY A 287 15.72 18.49 1.43
N ALA A 288 14.73 18.88 2.22
CA ALA A 288 13.69 17.98 2.69
C ALA A 288 12.30 18.55 2.39
N ILE A 289 11.38 17.69 1.95
CA ILE A 289 9.96 18.03 1.91
C ILE A 289 9.43 17.81 3.34
N SER A 290 9.11 18.88 4.06
CA SER A 290 8.75 18.87 5.48
C SER A 290 7.34 19.42 5.73
N LYS A 291 6.87 19.36 6.97
CA LYS A 291 5.54 19.84 7.39
C LYS A 291 5.27 21.27 6.90
N GLY A 292 4.30 21.42 5.99
CA GLY A 292 3.91 22.70 5.39
C GLY A 292 4.56 23.03 4.04
N SER A 293 5.51 22.23 3.58
CA SER A 293 6.06 22.28 2.21
C SER A 293 5.66 21.01 1.47
N GLU A 294 4.62 21.08 0.65
CA GLU A 294 4.13 19.92 -0.12
C GLU A 294 4.89 19.69 -1.43
N ARG A 295 5.78 20.62 -1.78
CA ARG A 295 6.43 20.68 -3.09
C ARG A 295 7.89 21.08 -3.03
N THR A 296 8.68 20.57 -3.97
CA THR A 296 10.00 21.13 -4.27
C THR A 296 9.87 22.36 -5.15
N ASP A 297 10.96 23.12 -5.27
CA ASP A 297 11.12 24.02 -6.42
C ASP A 297 11.10 23.22 -7.73
N GLU A 298 10.71 23.93 -8.78
CA GLU A 298 10.62 23.38 -10.13
C GLU A 298 12.01 22.96 -10.62
N LEU A 299 12.16 21.67 -10.93
CA LEU A 299 13.32 21.14 -11.63
C LEU A 299 13.23 21.53 -13.10
N ARG A 300 14.26 22.21 -13.62
CA ARG A 300 14.36 22.72 -14.99
C ARG A 300 15.65 22.27 -15.66
N PHE A 301 15.59 21.38 -16.65
CA PHE A 301 16.79 21.00 -17.41
C PHE A 301 16.46 20.68 -18.85
N ALA A 302 17.50 20.67 -19.69
CA ALA A 302 17.38 20.35 -21.09
C ALA A 302 18.37 19.27 -21.53
N LEU A 303 17.90 18.31 -22.35
CA LEU A 303 18.77 17.39 -23.07
C LEU A 303 18.68 17.66 -24.56
N LYS A 304 19.84 17.75 -25.21
CA LYS A 304 19.93 17.94 -26.64
C LYS A 304 19.39 16.70 -27.37
N ALA A 305 18.54 16.96 -28.37
CA ALA A 305 17.94 15.96 -29.23
C ALA A 305 18.48 16.12 -30.65
N PRO A 306 19.07 15.09 -31.27
CA PRO A 306 19.43 15.12 -32.67
C PRO A 306 18.21 14.95 -33.58
N VAL A 307 17.08 14.53 -33.03
CA VAL A 307 15.83 14.27 -33.76
C VAL A 307 14.64 14.78 -32.94
N ALA A 308 13.72 15.49 -33.58
CA ALA A 308 12.50 16.05 -32.96
C ALA A 308 11.46 15.00 -32.51
N THR A 309 11.86 13.74 -32.32
CA THR A 309 10.96 12.57 -32.30
C THR A 309 10.94 11.79 -30.99
N ALA A 310 11.53 12.26 -29.89
CA ALA A 310 11.45 11.48 -28.66
C ALA A 310 9.99 11.19 -28.28
N THR A 311 9.64 9.90 -28.28
CA THR A 311 8.24 9.47 -28.19
C THR A 311 7.79 9.39 -26.74
N ALA A 312 8.72 9.07 -25.83
CA ALA A 312 8.46 8.95 -24.42
C ALA A 312 9.73 9.08 -23.57
N VAL A 313 9.60 9.77 -22.44
CA VAL A 313 10.62 9.84 -21.40
C VAL A 313 10.13 9.08 -20.18
N GLN A 314 10.92 8.12 -19.72
CA GLN A 314 10.62 7.42 -18.47
C GLN A 314 11.24 8.17 -17.31
N TYR A 315 10.59 8.13 -16.16
CA TYR A 315 11.15 8.66 -14.93
C TYR A 315 11.01 7.66 -13.78
N THR A 316 11.95 7.74 -12.85
CA THR A 316 11.86 7.09 -11.54
C THR A 316 12.14 8.14 -10.47
N LEU A 317 11.18 8.31 -9.58
CA LEU A 317 11.23 9.17 -8.42
C LEU A 317 11.55 8.32 -7.21
N THR A 318 12.50 8.79 -6.41
CA THR A 318 12.89 8.14 -5.17
C THR A 318 12.97 9.15 -4.06
N GLY A 319 12.70 8.72 -2.85
CA GLY A 319 12.89 9.49 -1.64
C GLY A 319 12.99 8.57 -0.44
N GLN A 320 13.31 9.12 0.71
CA GLN A 320 13.29 8.40 1.96
C GLN A 320 12.52 9.21 2.98
N SER A 321 11.46 8.63 3.53
CA SER A 321 10.74 9.22 4.65
C SER A 321 10.90 8.29 5.82
N ALA A 322 11.47 8.81 6.92
CA ALA A 322 11.64 8.02 8.14
C ALA A 322 12.39 6.68 7.88
N GLY A 323 13.43 6.71 7.03
CA GLY A 323 14.22 5.52 6.66
C GLY A 323 13.55 4.56 5.67
N VAL A 324 12.26 4.75 5.35
CA VAL A 324 11.55 3.95 4.35
C VAL A 324 11.81 4.51 2.95
N ALA A 325 12.25 3.65 2.05
CA ALA A 325 12.40 3.99 0.64
C ALA A 325 11.02 4.19 -0.01
N LEU A 326 10.85 5.35 -0.62
CA LEU A 326 9.68 5.74 -1.38
C LEU A 326 10.06 5.69 -2.86
N THR A 327 9.20 5.13 -3.70
CA THR A 327 9.47 5.04 -5.13
C THR A 327 8.20 5.25 -5.93
N ALA A 328 8.31 6.03 -6.99
CA ALA A 328 7.30 6.13 -8.04
C ALA A 328 8.01 6.05 -9.39
N ALA A 329 7.31 5.54 -10.39
CA ALA A 329 7.81 5.53 -11.76
C ALA A 329 6.68 5.88 -12.70
N GLY A 330 7.03 6.47 -13.83
CA GLY A 330 6.06 6.81 -14.86
C GLY A 330 6.73 7.06 -16.19
N VAL A 331 5.88 7.27 -17.18
CA VAL A 331 6.28 7.58 -18.55
C VAL A 331 5.54 8.84 -18.95
N VAL A 332 6.25 9.79 -19.53
CA VAL A 332 5.66 10.97 -20.14
C VAL A 332 5.94 10.91 -21.63
N SER A 333 4.87 10.80 -22.41
CA SER A 333 4.91 10.85 -23.86
C SER A 333 4.58 12.25 -24.37
N ARG A 334 5.02 12.53 -25.60
CA ARG A 334 4.56 13.70 -26.37
C ARG A 334 3.07 13.61 -26.70
#